data_AF-A0A8D0GEG6-F1
#
_entry.id   AF-A0A8D0GEG6-F1
#
_cell.length_a   1.000
_cell.length_b   1.000
_cell.length_c   1.000
_cell.angle_alpha   90.00
_cell.angle_beta   90.00
_cell.angle_gamma   90.00
#
_symmetry.space_group_name_H-M   'P 1'
#
loop_
_entity.id
_entity.type
_entity.pdbx_description
1 polymer ?
#
loop_
_entity_poly.entity_id
_entity_poly.type
_entity_poly.pdbx_seq_one_letter_code
_entity_poly.pdbx_strand_id
1 'polypeptide(L)'
;MDEHNGSAESPQLSQGRHNAIKCGWLRKQGGFVKTWHTRWFVLKGDQLYYFKDEDETKPLGTIFLPGNKVLEHPCNEDSPGKFLFEVIPGI
;
A
#
# COMPACT_ATOMS: atom_id res chain seq x y z
N MET A 1 -6.01 -33.71 33.29
CA MET A 1 -5.46 -32.58 34.03
C MET A 1 -4.03 -32.98 34.33
N ASP A 2 -2.98 -32.56 33.64
CA ASP A 2 -2.76 -31.53 32.62
C ASP A 2 -1.40 -31.89 32.00
N GLU A 3 -1.27 -32.07 30.69
CA GLU A 3 0.07 -32.08 30.05
C GLU A 3 0.03 -31.43 28.66
N HIS A 4 0.35 -30.13 28.67
CA HIS A 4 1.20 -29.41 27.71
C HIS A 4 0.94 -29.57 26.20
N ASN A 5 -0.03 -28.81 25.69
CA ASN A 5 -0.09 -28.41 24.28
C ASN A 5 0.90 -27.26 24.03
N GLY A 6 2.15 -27.59 23.72
CA GLY A 6 3.12 -26.63 23.19
C GLY A 6 2.71 -26.20 21.78
N SER A 7 1.86 -25.17 21.68
CA SER A 7 1.49 -24.59 20.39
C SER A 7 2.72 -23.93 19.76
N ALA A 8 3.04 -24.38 18.55
CA ALA A 8 4.11 -23.87 17.72
C ALA A 8 4.04 -22.35 17.60
N GLU A 9 5.11 -21.68 18.06
CA GLU A 9 5.34 -20.27 17.79
C GLU A 9 5.57 -20.13 16.29
N SER A 10 4.52 -19.78 15.57
CA SER A 10 4.58 -19.46 14.14
C SER A 10 5.47 -18.22 14.00
N PRO A 11 6.48 -18.19 13.11
CA PRO A 11 7.33 -17.02 12.95
C PRO A 11 6.45 -15.83 12.57
N GLN A 12 6.48 -14.83 13.45
CA GLN A 12 5.72 -13.59 13.38
C GLN A 12 6.06 -12.84 12.07
N LEU A 13 5.29 -13.09 11.00
CA LEU A 13 5.30 -12.39 9.72
C LEU A 13 4.90 -10.89 9.81
N SER A 14 4.84 -10.33 11.02
CA SER A 14 4.15 -9.08 11.31
C SER A 14 5.08 -7.86 11.49
N GLN A 15 6.40 -8.04 11.55
CA GLN A 15 7.34 -6.95 11.90
C GLN A 15 7.31 -5.74 10.94
N GLY A 16 6.85 -5.90 9.69
CA GLY A 16 6.63 -4.79 8.75
C GLY A 16 5.31 -4.02 8.96
N ARG A 17 4.27 -4.69 9.50
CA ARG A 17 2.90 -4.17 9.64
C ARG A 17 2.68 -3.35 10.92
N HIS A 18 3.40 -3.65 12.01
CA HIS A 18 3.20 -3.03 13.33
C HIS A 18 3.42 -1.51 13.40
N ASN A 19 3.97 -0.90 12.35
CA ASN A 19 4.22 0.55 12.27
C ASN A 19 3.56 1.20 11.06
N ALA A 20 2.58 0.53 10.43
CA ALA A 20 1.81 1.11 9.34
C ALA A 20 0.80 2.13 9.89
N ILE A 21 0.85 3.37 9.40
CA ILE A 21 -0.15 4.39 9.68
C ILE A 21 -1.50 3.99 9.04
N LYS A 22 -1.43 3.46 7.82
CA LYS A 22 -2.59 2.95 7.09
C LYS A 22 -2.15 1.89 6.09
N CYS A 23 -3.00 0.92 5.83
CA CYS A 23 -2.82 -0.04 4.76
C CYS A 23 -4.15 -0.35 4.06
N GLY A 24 -4.08 -0.83 2.82
CA GLY A 24 -5.27 -1.13 2.04
C GLY A 24 -5.00 -1.40 0.57
N TRP A 25 -5.98 -2.01 -0.09
CA TRP A 25 -5.96 -2.21 -1.54
C TRP A 25 -6.27 -0.91 -2.28
N LEU A 26 -5.42 -0.54 -3.23
CA LEU A 26 -5.67 0.56 -4.17
C LEU A 26 -5.36 0.10 -5.60
N ARG A 27 -5.95 0.78 -6.59
CA ARG A 27 -5.56 0.65 -7.99
C ARG A 27 -4.53 1.72 -8.33
N LYS A 28 -3.44 1.31 -8.96
CA LYS A 28 -2.32 2.17 -9.36
C LYS A 28 -2.08 2.08 -10.87
N GLN A 29 -1.74 3.19 -11.51
CA GLN A 29 -1.29 3.20 -12.89
C GLN A 29 0.18 2.75 -13.01
N GLY A 30 0.53 2.01 -14.05
CA GLY A 30 1.92 1.76 -14.41
C GLY A 30 2.60 3.05 -14.91
N GLY A 31 3.90 3.18 -14.60
CA GLY A 31 4.71 4.32 -15.04
C GLY A 31 4.97 4.28 -16.54
N PHE A 32 5.53 3.17 -17.01
CA PHE A 32 5.88 2.90 -18.42
C PHE A 32 4.64 2.56 -19.25
N VAL A 33 3.97 1.47 -18.91
CA VAL A 33 2.70 1.09 -19.54
C VAL A 33 1.56 1.62 -18.67
N LYS A 34 0.63 2.37 -19.26
CA LYS A 34 -0.49 3.02 -18.58
C LYS A 34 -1.61 2.07 -18.13
N THR A 35 -1.26 0.84 -17.74
CA THR A 35 -2.17 -0.18 -17.21
C THR A 35 -2.47 0.04 -15.74
N TRP A 36 -3.68 -0.35 -15.32
CA TRP A 36 -4.10 -0.29 -13.92
C TRP A 36 -3.86 -1.61 -13.22
N HIS A 37 -3.24 -1.56 -12.04
CA HIS A 37 -2.97 -2.73 -11.22
C HIS A 37 -3.50 -2.53 -9.81
N THR A 38 -4.21 -3.53 -9.29
CA THR A 38 -4.55 -3.63 -7.87
C THR A 38 -3.29 -4.02 -7.08
N ARG A 39 -2.96 -3.24 -6.06
CA ARG A 39 -1.77 -3.43 -5.22
C ARG A 39 -2.14 -3.17 -3.77
N TRP A 40 -1.47 -3.90 -2.88
CA TRP A 40 -1.58 -3.64 -1.46
C TRP A 40 -0.65 -2.48 -1.11
N PHE A 41 -1.19 -1.41 -0.54
CA PHE A 41 -0.43 -0.25 -0.14
C PHE A 41 -0.24 -0.22 1.37
N VAL A 42 0.94 0.23 1.80
CA VAL A 42 1.28 0.43 3.21
C VAL A 42 1.92 1.80 3.35
N LEU A 43 1.28 2.67 4.12
CA LEU A 43 1.82 3.96 4.53
C LEU A 43 2.56 3.77 5.86
N LYS A 44 3.86 4.06 5.88
CA LYS A 44 4.71 3.97 7.08
C LYS A 44 5.63 5.19 7.14
N GLY A 45 5.44 6.02 8.16
CA GLY A 45 6.07 7.34 8.22
C GLY A 45 5.76 8.15 6.97
N ASP A 46 6.79 8.68 6.33
CA ASP A 46 6.70 9.53 5.13
C ASP A 46 6.82 8.76 3.81
N GLN A 47 6.67 7.44 3.86
CA GLN A 47 6.85 6.56 2.71
C GLN A 47 5.60 5.72 2.47
N LEU A 48 5.18 5.69 1.21
CA LEU A 48 4.11 4.85 0.72
C LEU A 48 4.68 3.69 -0.10
N TYR A 49 4.61 2.50 0.47
CA TYR A 49 5.05 1.25 -0.16
C TYR A 49 3.88 0.58 -0.88
N TYR A 50 4.18 -0.16 -1.94
CA TYR A 50 3.19 -1.04 -2.56
C TYR A 50 3.74 -2.42 -2.88
N PHE A 51 2.90 -3.42 -2.69
CA PHE A 51 3.19 -4.84 -2.79
C PHE A 51 2.24 -5.50 -3.79
N LYS A 52 2.58 -6.70 -4.26
CA LYS A 52 1.70 -7.47 -5.15
C LYS A 52 0.39 -7.81 -4.42
N ASP A 53 0.51 -8.27 -3.17
CA ASP A 53 -0.59 -8.54 -2.25
C ASP A 53 -0.16 -8.27 -0.79
N GLU A 54 -1.00 -8.64 0.17
CA GLU A 54 -0.81 -8.29 1.58
C GLU A 54 0.19 -9.18 2.34
N ASP A 55 0.50 -10.37 1.81
CA ASP A 55 1.39 -11.36 2.43
C ASP A 55 2.84 -11.22 1.95
N GLU A 56 3.03 -10.46 0.88
CA GLU A 56 4.34 -10.15 0.33
C GLU A 56 5.17 -9.25 1.26
N THR A 57 6.40 -9.66 1.49
CA THR A 57 7.35 -8.92 2.34
C THR A 57 8.21 -7.95 1.56
N LYS A 58 8.36 -8.18 0.24
CA LYS A 58 9.18 -7.34 -0.64
C LYS A 58 8.32 -6.30 -1.37
N PRO A 59 8.58 -4.99 -1.16
CA PRO A 59 7.85 -3.96 -1.90
C PRO A 59 8.21 -4.02 -3.38
N LEU A 60 7.20 -3.84 -4.23
CA LEU A 60 7.38 -3.64 -5.68
C LEU A 60 7.83 -2.21 -5.98
N GLY A 61 7.66 -1.28 -5.04
CA GLY A 61 8.22 0.05 -5.09
C GLY A 61 7.78 0.90 -3.90
N THR A 62 8.38 2.08 -3.83
CA THR A 62 8.21 3.04 -2.74
C THR A 62 8.03 4.42 -3.33
N ILE A 63 7.10 5.19 -2.76
CA ILE A 63 6.90 6.60 -3.06
C ILE A 63 7.27 7.38 -1.80
N PHE A 64 8.34 8.17 -1.86
CA PHE A 64 8.66 9.12 -0.81
C PHE A 64 7.70 10.31 -0.92
N LEU A 65 6.96 10.62 0.14
CA LEU A 65 5.88 11.61 0.10
C LEU A 65 6.32 13.07 0.30
N PRO A 66 7.34 13.39 1.13
CA PRO A 66 7.74 14.77 1.38
C PRO A 66 8.16 15.48 0.10
N GLY A 67 7.67 16.72 -0.04
CA GLY A 67 7.85 17.53 -1.25
C GLY A 67 6.79 17.28 -2.32
N ASN A 68 6.14 16.11 -2.36
CA ASN A 68 5.10 15.84 -3.36
C ASN A 68 3.81 16.60 -3.06
N LYS A 69 3.07 16.91 -4.13
CA LYS A 69 1.71 17.45 -4.05
C LYS A 69 0.72 16.34 -4.29
N VAL A 70 -0.35 16.30 -3.50
CA VAL A 70 -1.49 15.41 -3.74
C VAL A 70 -2.60 16.23 -4.38
N LEU A 71 -3.02 15.86 -5.59
CA LEU A 71 -4.22 16.40 -6.21
C LEU A 71 -5.36 15.41 -6.00
N GLU A 72 -6.39 15.82 -5.28
CA GLU A 72 -7.63 15.06 -5.15
C GLU A 72 -8.53 15.37 -6.34
N HIS A 73 -9.13 14.34 -6.93
CA HIS A 73 -10.09 14.51 -8.02
C HIS A 73 -11.50 14.25 -7.51
N PRO A 74 -12.50 14.99 -8.01
CA PRO A 74 -13.88 14.73 -7.64
C PRO A 74 -14.31 13.34 -8.12
N CYS A 75 -15.04 12.63 -7.25
CA CYS A 75 -15.72 11.39 -7.62
C CYS A 75 -16.87 11.75 -8.56
N ASN A 76 -16.61 11.79 -9.88
CA ASN A 76 -17.63 12.13 -10.85
C ASN A 76 -18.35 10.86 -11.33
N GLU A 77 -19.68 10.87 -11.24
CA GLU A 77 -20.56 9.80 -11.74
C GLU A 77 -20.40 9.59 -13.26
N ASP A 78 -20.04 10.64 -14.01
CA ASP A 78 -19.80 10.58 -15.45
C ASP A 78 -18.45 9.93 -15.84
N SER A 79 -17.60 9.60 -14.86
CA SER A 79 -16.27 9.02 -15.10
C SER A 79 -15.98 7.90 -14.10
N PRO A 80 -16.73 6.79 -14.13
CA PRO A 80 -16.49 5.63 -13.27
C PRO A 80 -15.14 5.00 -13.64
N GLY A 81 -14.06 5.49 -13.03
CA GLY A 81 -12.69 5.14 -13.38
C GLY A 81 -11.68 6.28 -13.28
N LYS A 82 -12.10 7.54 -13.08
CA LYS A 82 -11.18 8.62 -12.71
C LYS A 82 -10.69 8.41 -11.28
N PHE A 83 -9.39 8.57 -11.09
CA PHE A 83 -8.67 8.23 -9.86
C PHE A 83 -9.07 9.19 -8.75
N LEU A 84 -9.06 8.70 -7.51
CA LEU A 84 -9.41 9.54 -6.35
C LEU A 84 -8.35 10.63 -6.10
N PHE A 85 -7.09 10.37 -6.45
CA PHE A 85 -6.00 11.31 -6.28
C PHE A 85 -4.80 11.00 -7.18
N GLU A 86 -3.94 12.00 -7.39
CA GLU A 86 -2.63 11.89 -8.02
C GLU A 86 -1.54 12.41 -7.08
N VAL A 87 -0.42 11.69 -7.00
CA VAL A 87 0.79 12.16 -6.31
C VAL A 87 1.72 12.75 -7.38
N ILE A 88 1.87 14.07 -7.37
CA ILE A 88 2.73 14.81 -8.29
C ILE A 88 4.06 15.09 -7.60
N PRO A 89 5.20 14.70 -8.19
CA PRO A 89 6.52 15.06 -7.67
C PRO A 89 6.64 16.58 -7.45
N GLY A 90 7.07 16.98 -6.26
CA GLY A 90 7.48 18.36 -6.02
C GLY A 90 8.75 18.70 -6.77
N ILE A 91 8.87 19.96 -7.20
CA ILE A 91 10.12 20.55 -7.71
C ILE A 91 10.99 20.91 -6.51
#